data_AF-A0A060C0X2-F1
#
_entry.id   AF-A0A060C0X2-F1
#
_cell.length_a   1.000
_cell.length_b   1.000
_cell.length_c   1.000
_cell.angle_alpha   90.00
_cell.angle_beta   90.00
_cell.angle_gamma   90.00
#
_symmetry.space_group_name_H-M   'P 1'
#
loop_
_entity.id
_entity.type
_entity.pdbx_description
1 polymer ?
#
loop_
_entity_poly.entity_id
_entity_poly.type
_entity_poly.pdbx_seq_one_letter_code
_entity_poly.pdbx_strand_id
1 'polypeptide(L)'
;EAILAYKIDHALSKEKILELYLNEVYFGAGAYGIDAAASVYFKVNPKDLNLWQSALLAGLVQAPSAYSPIEDKKAALARMDEVLAAMESEAKITADQRAQANKLASDYQFSNNSIQLSDGMLKFPYFTTYAVKQLSEQFPENYVRRGGLQVYTT
;
A
#
# COMPACT_ATOMS: atom_id res chain seq x y z
N GLU A 1 12.55 -5.96 19.44
CA GLU A 1 12.06 -4.78 18.68
C GLU A 1 12.03 -3.48 19.48
N ALA A 2 11.66 -3.49 20.77
CA ALA A 2 11.56 -2.25 21.59
C ALA A 2 12.82 -1.36 21.60
N ILE A 3 14.02 -1.92 21.72
CA ILE A 3 15.28 -1.14 21.72
C ILE A 3 15.55 -0.48 20.36
N LEU A 4 15.20 -1.16 19.26
CA LEU A 4 15.37 -0.62 17.90
C LEU A 4 14.34 0.50 17.63
N ALA A 5 13.09 0.28 18.04
CA ALA A 5 12.03 1.29 17.95
C ALA A 5 12.41 2.56 18.73
N TYR A 6 12.95 2.42 19.95
CA TYR A 6 13.43 3.54 20.76
C TYR A 6 14.55 4.34 20.05
N LYS A 7 15.52 3.64 19.45
CA LYS A 7 16.61 4.26 18.68
C LYS A 7 16.09 5.02 17.46
N ILE A 8 15.13 4.44 16.73
CA ILE A 8 14.49 5.09 15.57
C ILE A 8 13.76 6.35 16.02
N ASP A 9 13.01 6.28 17.13
CA ASP A 9 12.23 7.40 17.65
C ASP A 9 13.10 8.59 18.12
N HIS A 10 14.32 8.31 18.60
CA HIS A 10 15.28 9.35 18.98
C HIS A 10 16.07 9.91 17.80
N ALA A 11 16.21 9.14 16.71
CA ALA A 11 17.01 9.53 15.56
C ALA A 11 16.21 10.22 14.44
N LEU A 12 14.90 9.95 14.35
CA LEU A 12 14.03 10.43 13.26
C LEU A 12 12.81 11.19 13.81
N SER A 13 12.30 12.14 13.02
CA SER A 13 11.03 12.80 13.35
C SER A 13 9.84 11.84 13.15
N LYS A 14 8.71 12.13 13.81
CA LYS A 14 7.48 11.32 13.67
C LYS A 14 6.99 11.28 12.22
N GLU A 15 7.12 12.38 11.50
CA GLU A 15 6.79 12.48 10.07
C GLU A 15 7.69 11.55 9.25
N LYS A 16 9.00 11.51 9.54
CA LYS A 16 9.92 10.64 8.82
C LYS A 16 9.66 9.16 9.10
N ILE A 17 9.31 8.82 10.35
CA ILE A 17 8.92 7.45 10.71
C ILE A 17 7.66 7.04 9.95
N LEU A 18 6.67 7.93 9.88
CA LEU A 18 5.45 7.69 9.13
C LEU A 18 5.72 7.53 7.63
N GLU A 19 6.56 8.38 7.05
CA GLU A 19 6.98 8.30 5.64
C GLU A 19 7.62 6.94 5.33
N LEU A 20 8.60 6.52 6.16
CA LEU A 20 9.26 5.22 6.01
C LEU A 20 8.27 4.06 6.12
N TYR A 21 7.37 4.13 7.09
CA TYR A 21 6.33 3.12 7.28
C TYR A 21 5.42 3.02 6.06
N LEU A 22 4.90 4.17 5.60
CA LEU A 22 3.98 4.23 4.46
C LEU A 22 4.64 3.78 3.15
N ASN A 23 5.96 3.90 3.01
CA ASN A 23 6.68 3.47 1.82
C ASN A 23 7.06 1.97 1.84
N GLU A 24 7.13 1.34 3.01
CA GLU A 24 7.58 -0.05 3.13
C GLU A 24 6.42 -1.05 3.26
N VAL A 25 5.30 -0.64 3.87
CA VAL A 25 4.25 -1.57 4.25
C VAL A 25 3.54 -2.20 3.04
N TYR A 26 3.16 -3.47 3.17
CA TYR A 26 2.46 -4.21 2.12
C TYR A 26 0.96 -3.98 2.20
N PHE A 27 0.35 -3.53 1.10
CA PHE A 27 -1.09 -3.25 1.00
C PHE A 27 -1.89 -4.33 0.25
N GLY A 28 -1.24 -5.37 -0.26
CA GLY A 28 -1.89 -6.41 -1.07
C GLY A 28 -1.69 -6.18 -2.56
N ALA A 29 -2.08 -7.15 -3.39
CA ALA A 29 -1.96 -7.09 -4.86
C ALA A 29 -0.56 -6.71 -5.40
N GLY A 30 0.51 -7.05 -4.66
CA GLY A 30 1.89 -6.67 -5.02
C GLY A 30 2.25 -5.21 -4.73
N ALA A 31 1.35 -4.42 -4.15
CA ALA A 31 1.59 -3.03 -3.78
C ALA A 31 2.36 -2.94 -2.45
N TYR A 32 3.65 -2.61 -2.55
CA TYR A 32 4.48 -2.19 -1.43
C TYR A 32 4.58 -0.68 -1.43
N GLY A 33 4.21 -0.06 -0.32
CA GLY A 33 4.18 1.38 -0.17
C GLY A 33 2.88 2.02 -0.66
N ILE A 34 2.60 3.21 -0.13
CA ILE A 34 1.33 3.93 -0.31
C ILE A 34 1.14 4.41 -1.76
N ASP A 35 2.23 4.75 -2.46
CA ASP A 35 2.19 5.18 -3.86
C ASP A 35 1.74 4.06 -4.80
N ALA A 36 2.34 2.87 -4.64
CA ALA A 36 1.92 1.69 -5.36
C ALA A 36 0.46 1.32 -5.04
N ALA A 37 0.06 1.40 -3.78
CA ALA A 37 -1.31 1.07 -3.36
C ALA A 37 -2.35 2.04 -3.96
N ALA A 38 -2.09 3.35 -3.90
CA ALA A 38 -2.96 4.37 -4.48
C ALA A 38 -3.12 4.19 -5.99
N SER A 39 -2.03 3.84 -6.69
CA SER A 39 -2.04 3.55 -8.12
C SER A 39 -2.83 2.28 -8.46
N VAL A 40 -2.54 1.16 -7.77
CA VAL A 40 -3.16 -0.16 -8.02
C VAL A 40 -4.66 -0.13 -7.78
N TYR A 41 -5.10 0.41 -6.65
CA TYR A 41 -6.52 0.38 -6.26
C TYR A 41 -7.35 1.51 -6.86
N PHE A 42 -6.76 2.67 -7.12
CA PHE A 42 -7.52 3.88 -7.46
C PHE A 42 -7.01 4.68 -8.66
N LYS A 43 -5.80 4.40 -9.17
CA LYS A 43 -5.13 5.16 -10.24
C LYS A 43 -4.96 6.65 -9.92
N VAL A 44 -4.65 6.98 -8.66
CA VAL A 44 -4.39 8.34 -8.19
C VAL A 44 -3.06 8.41 -7.46
N ASN A 45 -2.54 9.63 -7.25
CA ASN A 45 -1.39 9.82 -6.37
C ASN A 45 -1.84 9.76 -4.89
N PRO A 46 -0.96 9.38 -3.95
CA PRO A 46 -1.27 9.35 -2.52
C PRO A 46 -1.85 10.66 -1.98
N LYS A 47 -1.34 11.80 -2.45
CA LYS A 47 -1.81 13.14 -2.05
C LYS A 47 -3.24 13.46 -2.50
N ASP A 48 -3.76 12.73 -3.48
CA ASP A 48 -5.08 12.93 -4.08
C ASP A 48 -6.11 11.93 -3.53
N LEU A 49 -5.72 11.08 -2.56
CA LEU A 49 -6.62 10.15 -1.89
C LEU A 49 -7.67 10.90 -1.08
N ASN A 50 -8.93 10.54 -1.28
CA ASN A 50 -10.02 11.04 -0.45
C ASN A 50 -10.16 10.21 0.86
N LEU A 51 -11.13 10.59 1.69
CA LEU A 51 -11.35 9.97 2.99
C LEU A 51 -11.58 8.45 2.93
N TRP A 52 -12.48 7.97 2.06
CA TRP A 52 -12.80 6.54 2.00
C TRP A 52 -11.65 5.73 1.42
N GLN A 53 -10.92 6.27 0.44
CA GLN A 53 -9.73 5.64 -0.13
C GLN A 53 -8.62 5.52 0.91
N SER A 54 -8.39 6.58 1.68
CA SER A 54 -7.40 6.60 2.77
C SER A 54 -7.77 5.60 3.88
N ALA A 55 -9.04 5.57 4.28
CA ALA A 55 -9.54 4.65 5.29
C ALA A 55 -9.44 3.18 4.83
N LEU A 56 -9.71 2.91 3.55
CA LEU A 56 -9.57 1.57 2.98
C LEU A 56 -8.10 1.11 3.09
N LEU A 57 -7.16 1.91 2.57
CA LEU A 57 -5.74 1.57 2.59
C LEU A 57 -5.21 1.40 4.02
N ALA A 58 -5.62 2.26 4.96
CA ALA A 58 -5.27 2.11 6.38
C ALA A 58 -5.80 0.79 6.98
N GLY A 59 -6.98 0.35 6.56
CA GLY A 59 -7.57 -0.93 6.96
C GLY A 59 -6.86 -2.16 6.38
N LEU A 60 -6.34 -2.06 5.15
CA LEU A 60 -5.67 -3.18 4.46
C LEU A 60 -4.42 -3.67 5.18
N VAL A 61 -3.65 -2.76 5.77
CA VAL A 61 -2.34 -3.06 6.37
C VAL A 61 -2.41 -4.18 7.41
N GLN A 62 -3.53 -4.30 8.14
CA GLN A 62 -3.68 -5.34 9.18
C GLN A 62 -3.66 -6.76 8.59
N ALA A 63 -4.33 -6.98 7.47
CA ALA A 63 -4.40 -8.27 6.82
C ALA A 63 -4.61 -8.09 5.30
N PRO A 64 -3.56 -7.74 4.55
CA PRO A 64 -3.68 -7.30 3.16
C PRO A 64 -4.30 -8.33 2.22
N SER A 65 -4.07 -9.62 2.50
CA SER A 65 -4.67 -10.71 1.73
C SER A 65 -6.13 -10.96 2.10
N ALA A 66 -6.50 -10.84 3.38
CA ALA A 66 -7.86 -11.11 3.86
C ALA A 66 -8.84 -9.98 3.54
N TYR A 67 -8.34 -8.74 3.50
CA TYR A 67 -9.14 -7.55 3.22
C TYR A 67 -8.94 -7.01 1.80
N SER A 68 -8.44 -7.83 0.87
CA SER A 68 -8.26 -7.39 -0.52
C SER A 68 -9.60 -6.97 -1.13
N PRO A 69 -9.77 -5.71 -1.56
CA PRO A 69 -11.03 -5.24 -2.13
C PRO A 69 -11.30 -5.81 -3.53
N ILE A 70 -10.28 -6.43 -4.15
CA ILE A 70 -10.37 -7.13 -5.44
C ILE A 70 -10.96 -8.54 -5.23
N GLU A 71 -10.61 -9.20 -4.13
CA GLU A 71 -11.04 -10.58 -3.83
C GLU A 71 -12.35 -10.61 -3.05
N ASP A 72 -12.45 -9.81 -1.98
CA ASP A 72 -13.64 -9.68 -1.14
C ASP A 72 -13.91 -8.20 -0.81
N LYS A 73 -14.63 -7.55 -1.72
CA LYS A 73 -15.07 -6.16 -1.54
C LYS A 73 -15.87 -5.97 -0.25
N LYS A 74 -16.68 -6.95 0.17
CA LYS A 74 -17.53 -6.80 1.36
C LYS A 74 -16.68 -6.77 2.63
N ALA A 75 -15.74 -7.70 2.76
CA ALA A 75 -14.78 -7.73 3.86
C ALA A 75 -13.93 -6.45 3.90
N ALA A 76 -13.44 -5.99 2.74
CA ALA A 76 -12.65 -4.77 2.64
C ALA A 76 -13.43 -3.52 3.10
N LEU A 77 -14.69 -3.39 2.66
CA LEU A 77 -15.55 -2.25 3.06
C LEU A 77 -15.95 -2.30 4.53
N ALA A 78 -16.19 -3.48 5.10
CA ALA A 78 -16.44 -3.62 6.53
C ALA A 78 -15.22 -3.17 7.34
N ARG A 79 -14.01 -3.56 6.92
CA ARG A 79 -12.77 -3.15 7.57
C ARG A 79 -12.50 -1.65 7.42
N MET A 80 -12.81 -1.06 6.26
CA MET A 80 -12.76 0.38 6.06
C MET A 80 -13.72 1.12 7.00
N ASP A 81 -14.94 0.63 7.19
CA ASP A 81 -15.91 1.26 8.08
C ASP A 81 -15.46 1.22 9.55
N GLU A 82 -14.76 0.17 9.99
CA GLU A 82 -14.13 0.15 11.32
C GLU A 82 -13.09 1.26 11.49
N VAL A 83 -12.29 1.55 10.45
CA VAL A 83 -11.34 2.67 10.46
C VAL A 83 -12.09 4.00 10.54
N LEU A 84 -13.14 4.18 9.74
CA LEU A 84 -13.97 5.39 9.79
C LEU A 84 -14.67 5.56 11.15
N ALA A 85 -15.15 4.49 11.76
CA ALA A 85 -15.75 4.51 13.09
C ALA A 85 -14.75 4.96 14.16
N ALA A 86 -13.50 4.48 14.08
CA ALA A 86 -12.44 4.92 14.98
C ALA A 86 -12.09 6.40 14.76
N MET A 87 -12.06 6.88 13.51
CA MET A 87 -11.84 8.29 13.20
C MET A 87 -12.98 9.18 13.73
N GLU A 88 -14.23 8.71 13.64
CA GLU A 88 -15.41 9.40 14.17
C GLU A 88 -15.36 9.46 15.71
N SER A 89 -15.00 8.37 16.39
CA SER A 89 -14.89 8.35 17.86
C SER A 89 -13.80 9.29 18.38
N GLU A 90 -12.75 9.51 17.59
CA GLU A 90 -11.66 10.45 17.87
C GLU A 90 -11.96 11.88 17.36
N ALA A 91 -13.21 12.14 16.95
CA ALA A 91 -13.70 13.41 16.42
C ALA A 91 -12.88 13.96 15.22
N LYS A 92 -12.24 13.07 14.45
CA LYS A 92 -11.49 13.43 13.24
C LYS A 92 -12.40 13.61 12.03
N ILE A 93 -13.57 12.98 12.05
CA ILE A 93 -14.63 13.10 11.03
C ILE A 93 -16.00 13.17 11.69
N THR A 94 -17.01 13.63 10.95
CA THR A 94 -18.42 13.60 11.37
C THR A 94 -19.12 12.32 10.92
N ALA A 95 -20.26 12.01 11.56
CA ALA A 95 -21.15 10.92 11.14
C ALA A 95 -21.57 11.06 9.67
N ASP A 96 -21.85 12.28 9.20
CA ASP A 96 -22.21 12.55 7.80
C ASP A 96 -21.05 12.24 6.84
N GLN A 97 -19.82 12.60 7.21
CA GLN A 97 -18.63 12.29 6.43
C GLN A 97 -18.39 10.78 6.33
N ARG A 98 -18.59 10.04 7.43
CA ARG A 98 -18.53 8.57 7.43
C ARG A 98 -19.61 7.96 6.54
N ALA A 99 -20.85 8.42 6.65
CA ALA A 99 -21.96 7.94 5.82
C ALA A 99 -21.69 8.20 4.32
N GLN A 100 -21.20 9.39 3.98
CA GLN A 100 -20.81 9.74 2.61
C GLN A 100 -19.65 8.87 2.11
N ALA A 101 -18.63 8.65 2.93
CA ALA A 101 -17.49 7.79 2.61
C ALA A 101 -17.92 6.35 2.30
N ASN A 102 -18.78 5.77 3.15
CA ASN A 102 -19.32 4.42 2.94
C ASN A 102 -20.15 4.31 1.64
N LYS A 103 -20.95 5.34 1.34
CA LYS A 103 -21.73 5.39 0.10
C LYS A 103 -20.81 5.42 -1.13
N LEU A 104 -19.82 6.30 -1.15
CA LEU A 104 -18.86 6.41 -2.25
C LEU A 104 -18.08 5.11 -2.48
N ALA A 105 -17.64 4.45 -1.40
CA ALA A 105 -16.90 3.20 -1.48
C ALA A 105 -17.77 2.03 -1.97
N SER A 106 -19.06 2.01 -1.59
CA SER A 106 -20.03 1.01 -2.06
C SER A 106 -20.28 1.12 -3.56
N ASP A 107 -20.33 2.34 -4.08
CA ASP A 107 -20.54 2.63 -5.50
C ASP A 107 -19.28 2.36 -6.35
N TYR A 108 -18.08 2.29 -5.73
CA TYR A 108 -16.81 2.10 -6.44
C TYR A 108 -16.62 0.66 -6.94
N GLN A 109 -16.21 0.50 -8.19
CA GLN A 109 -15.88 -0.79 -8.80
C GLN A 109 -14.36 -0.97 -8.81
N PHE A 110 -13.86 -1.90 -8.00
CA PHE A 110 -12.44 -2.25 -8.02
C PHE A 110 -12.16 -3.05 -9.29
N SER A 111 -11.22 -2.55 -10.10
CA SER A 111 -10.69 -3.32 -11.23
C SER A 111 -9.45 -4.06 -10.76
N ASN A 112 -9.31 -5.32 -11.17
CA ASN A 112 -8.07 -6.06 -10.97
C ASN A 112 -7.00 -5.48 -11.89
N ASN A 113 -6.39 -4.37 -11.47
CA ASN A 113 -5.16 -3.85 -12.04
C ASN A 113 -3.97 -4.34 -11.22
N SER A 114 -3.97 -5.61 -10.76
CA SER A 114 -2.73 -6.27 -10.37
C SER A 114 -1.68 -5.94 -11.43
N ILE A 115 -0.47 -5.55 -11.01
CA ILE A 115 0.63 -5.18 -11.92
C ILE A 115 0.59 -6.14 -13.11
N GLN A 116 0.12 -5.64 -14.26
CA GLN A 116 -0.17 -6.53 -15.37
C GLN A 116 1.16 -7.10 -15.87
N LEU A 117 1.14 -8.34 -16.34
CA LEU A 117 2.29 -9.01 -16.95
C LEU A 117 2.91 -8.23 -18.13
N SER A 118 2.26 -7.16 -18.59
CA SER A 118 2.67 -6.29 -19.67
C SER A 118 3.56 -5.11 -19.24
N ASP A 119 3.77 -4.88 -17.94
CA ASP A 119 4.49 -3.70 -17.44
C ASP A 119 5.71 -4.03 -16.54
N GLY A 120 6.69 -3.14 -16.53
CA GLY A 120 7.91 -3.22 -15.74
C GLY A 120 8.67 -4.55 -15.86
N MET A 121 9.07 -5.12 -14.70
CA MET A 121 9.78 -6.39 -14.62
C MET A 121 9.00 -7.57 -15.23
N LEU A 122 7.68 -7.50 -15.30
CA LEU A 122 6.88 -8.64 -15.77
C LEU A 122 6.73 -8.69 -17.28
N LYS A 123 7.02 -7.57 -18.00
CA LYS A 123 6.96 -7.48 -19.46
C LYS A 123 7.89 -8.47 -20.17
N PHE A 124 9.06 -8.74 -19.58
CA PHE A 124 10.07 -9.66 -20.11
C PHE A 124 10.54 -10.61 -19.01
N PRO A 125 9.66 -11.53 -18.55
CA PRO A 125 9.82 -12.23 -17.28
C PRO A 125 11.08 -13.10 -17.22
N TYR A 126 11.50 -13.70 -18.34
CA TYR A 126 12.74 -14.48 -18.40
C TYR A 126 13.98 -13.60 -18.23
N PHE A 127 14.03 -12.47 -18.95
CA PHE A 127 15.16 -11.56 -18.92
C PHE A 127 15.29 -10.87 -17.56
N THR A 128 14.17 -10.42 -17.00
CA THR A 128 14.15 -9.73 -15.71
C THR A 128 14.40 -10.69 -14.55
N THR A 129 13.93 -11.94 -14.63
CA THR A 129 14.31 -12.99 -13.67
C THR A 129 15.81 -13.28 -13.71
N TYR A 130 16.41 -13.33 -14.91
CA TYR A 130 17.85 -13.46 -15.07
C TYR A 130 18.61 -12.27 -14.47
N ALA A 131 18.20 -11.04 -14.79
CA ALA A 131 18.80 -9.83 -14.24
C ALA A 131 18.70 -9.77 -12.70
N VAL A 132 17.53 -10.11 -12.14
CA VAL A 132 17.34 -10.21 -10.68
C VAL A 132 18.23 -11.29 -10.09
N LYS A 133 18.36 -12.46 -10.72
CA LYS A 133 19.25 -13.52 -10.25
C LYS A 133 20.70 -13.03 -10.18
N GLN A 134 21.20 -12.37 -11.22
CA GLN A 134 22.55 -11.81 -11.24
C GLN A 134 22.77 -10.73 -10.16
N LEU A 135 21.77 -9.88 -9.93
CA LEU A 135 21.84 -8.86 -8.88
C LEU A 135 21.84 -9.49 -7.48
N SER A 136 21.03 -10.53 -7.27
CA SER A 136 20.96 -11.26 -5.98
C SER A 136 22.24 -12.02 -5.64
N GLU A 137 23.13 -12.27 -6.60
CA GLU A 137 24.47 -12.82 -6.35
C GLU A 137 25.43 -11.78 -5.75
N GLN A 138 25.16 -10.48 -5.96
CA GLN A 138 26.04 -9.38 -5.56
C GLN A 138 25.46 -8.51 -4.44
N PHE A 139 24.14 -8.50 -4.28
CA PHE A 139 23.43 -7.66 -3.33
C PHE A 139 22.43 -8.47 -2.50
N PRO A 140 22.17 -8.06 -1.24
CA PRO A 140 21.11 -8.65 -0.43
C PRO A 140 19.75 -8.59 -1.12
N GLU A 141 18.94 -9.64 -0.99
CA GLU A 141 17.66 -9.76 -1.71
C GLU A 141 16.70 -8.59 -1.44
N ASN A 142 16.66 -8.09 -0.20
CA ASN A 142 15.86 -6.92 0.15
C ASN A 142 16.34 -5.65 -0.59
N TYR A 143 17.64 -5.51 -0.80
CA TYR A 143 18.20 -4.39 -1.56
C TYR A 143 17.87 -4.50 -3.05
N VAL A 144 17.93 -5.71 -3.62
CA VAL A 144 17.55 -5.96 -5.02
C VAL A 144 16.07 -5.70 -5.26
N ARG A 145 15.20 -6.15 -4.35
CA ARG A 145 13.74 -6.07 -4.54
C ARG A 145 13.12 -4.75 -4.08
N ARG A 146 13.73 -4.06 -3.11
CA ARG A 146 13.13 -2.89 -2.43
C ARG A 146 14.07 -1.68 -2.34
N GLY A 147 15.31 -1.79 -2.81
CA GLY A 147 16.31 -0.72 -2.71
C GLY A 147 16.14 0.42 -3.71
N GLY A 148 15.11 0.39 -4.56
CA GLY A 148 14.86 1.44 -5.57
C GLY A 148 15.90 1.50 -6.68
N LEU A 149 16.55 0.38 -7.00
CA LEU A 149 17.61 0.32 -8.00
C LEU A 149 17.09 0.60 -9.41
N GLN A 150 17.78 1.47 -10.14
CA GLN A 150 17.63 1.59 -11.59
C GLN A 150 18.68 0.71 -12.26
N VAL A 151 18.22 -0.33 -12.96
CA VAL A 151 19.07 -1.36 -13.55
C VAL A 151 19.17 -1.11 -15.06
N TYR A 152 20.36 -0.81 -15.54
CA TYR A 152 20.66 -0.64 -16.95
C TYR A 152 21.37 -1.89 -17.46
N THR A 153 20.76 -2.57 -18.42
CA THR A 153 21.29 -3.79 -19.06
C THR A 153 21.65 -3.51 -20.52
N THR A 154 22.54 -4.32 -21.09
CA THR A 154 22.92 -4.26 -22.53
C THR A 154 21.87 -4.86 -23.44
#